data_AF-A0A0Y0SET5-F1
#
_entry.id   AF-A0A0Y0SET5-F1
#
_cell.length_a   1.000
_cell.length_b   1.000
_cell.length_c   1.000
_cell.angle_alpha   90.00
_cell.angle_beta   90.00
_cell.angle_gamma   90.00
#
_symmetry.space_group_name_H-M   'P 1'
#
loop_
_entity.id
_entity.type
_entity.pdbx_description
1 polymer ?
#
loop_
_entity_poly.entity_id
_entity_poly.type
_entity_poly.pdbx_seq_one_letter_code
_entity_poly.pdbx_strand_id
1 'polypeptide(L)' 'PQGAVLPTPDSTLINGKGRFAGGPTSPLAIINVESNKRYRFRLISMSCDPNFTFSIDGHSLQVIEADAVNIVPIV' A
#
# COMPACT_ATOMS: atom_id res chain seq x y z
N PRO A 1 13.31 22.58 -21.72
CA PRO A 1 14.15 21.49 -22.29
C PRO A 1 13.33 20.19 -22.42
N GLN A 2 12.86 19.92 -23.65
CA GLN A 2 12.08 18.73 -24.01
C GLN A 2 13.01 17.51 -24.02
N GLY A 3 12.80 16.53 -23.12
CA GLY A 3 13.60 15.29 -23.08
C GLY A 3 13.88 14.67 -21.71
N ALA A 4 13.26 15.14 -20.63
CA ALA A 4 13.43 14.52 -19.31
C ALA A 4 12.70 13.16 -19.26
N VAL A 5 13.45 12.07 -19.07
CA VAL A 5 12.91 10.76 -18.72
C VAL A 5 12.21 10.87 -17.36
N LEU A 6 10.94 10.49 -17.29
CA LEU A 6 10.23 10.44 -16.01
C LEU A 6 10.88 9.37 -15.11
N PRO A 7 11.16 9.67 -13.84
CA PRO A 7 11.79 8.72 -12.95
C PRO A 7 10.88 7.53 -12.69
N THR A 8 11.42 6.31 -12.80
CA THR A 8 10.73 5.09 -12.38
C THR A 8 11.09 4.77 -10.93
N PRO A 9 10.14 4.41 -10.06
CA PRO A 9 10.45 4.11 -8.67
C PRO A 9 11.26 2.82 -8.55
N ASP A 10 12.36 2.84 -7.78
CA ASP A 10 13.19 1.65 -7.53
C ASP A 10 12.52 0.64 -6.58
N SER A 11 11.68 1.13 -5.68
CA SER A 11 10.98 0.32 -4.69
C SER A 11 9.62 0.90 -4.31
N THR A 12 8.78 0.04 -3.73
CA THR A 12 7.57 0.45 -3.02
C THR A 12 7.80 0.31 -1.52
N LEU A 13 7.35 1.31 -0.75
CA LEU A 13 7.44 1.28 0.71
C LEU A 13 6.05 1.13 1.31
N ILE A 14 5.87 0.10 2.14
CA ILE A 14 4.70 -0.05 3.01
C ILE A 14 5.18 0.32 4.42
N ASN A 15 4.52 1.28 5.07
CA ASN A 15 4.93 1.80 6.39
C ASN A 15 6.44 2.10 6.48
N GLY A 16 7.01 2.70 5.43
CA GLY A 16 8.41 3.13 5.36
C GLY A 16 9.43 2.02 5.06
N LYS A 17 9.00 0.79 4.76
CA LYS A 17 9.90 -0.35 4.51
C LYS A 17 9.60 -1.03 3.17
N GLY A 18 10.65 -1.46 2.47
CA GLY A 18 10.55 -2.12 1.18
C GLY A 18 11.91 -2.65 0.69
N ARG A 19 11.91 -3.24 -0.50
CA ARG A 19 13.09 -3.77 -1.19
C ARG A 19 13.08 -3.34 -2.66
N PHE A 20 14.26 -3.26 -3.26
CA PHE A 20 14.44 -3.02 -4.70
C PHE A 20 15.18 -4.22 -5.33
N ALA A 21 15.06 -4.37 -6.64
CA ALA A 21 15.69 -5.47 -7.37
C ALA A 21 17.22 -5.38 -7.29
N GLY A 22 17.88 -6.49 -6.92
CA GLY A 22 19.34 -6.54 -6.73
C GLY A 22 19.85 -5.89 -5.43
N GLY A 23 18.97 -5.32 -4.60
CA GLY A 23 19.31 -4.76 -3.30
C GLY A 23 19.48 -5.79 -2.18
N PRO A 24 19.93 -5.37 -0.98
CA PRO A 24 20.04 -6.25 0.18
C PRO A 24 18.66 -6.68 0.69
N THR A 25 18.66 -7.74 1.51
CA THR A 25 17.45 -8.24 2.19
C THR A 25 17.03 -7.32 3.34
N SER A 26 16.50 -6.14 3.01
CA SER A 26 15.98 -5.17 4.00
C SER A 26 14.75 -5.72 4.75
N PRO A 27 14.51 -5.30 6.01
CA PRO A 27 13.29 -5.66 6.74
C PRO A 27 12.02 -5.21 6.02
N LEU A 28 10.94 -5.98 6.14
CA LEU A 28 9.62 -5.63 5.62
C LEU A 28 8.73 -5.06 6.74
N ALA A 29 7.66 -4.36 6.37
CA ALA A 29 6.64 -3.95 7.32
C ALA A 29 5.86 -5.17 7.83
N ILE A 30 5.59 -5.18 9.13
CA ILE A 30 4.77 -6.20 9.79
C ILE A 30 3.56 -5.48 10.38
N ILE A 31 2.36 -5.92 9.98
CA ILE A 31 1.10 -5.46 10.52
C ILE A 31 0.51 -6.62 11.32
N ASN A 32 0.55 -6.52 12.64
CA ASN A 32 0.07 -7.59 13.52
C ASN A 32 -1.45 -7.52 13.67
N VAL A 33 -2.08 -8.68 13.59
CA VAL A 33 -3.51 -8.88 13.84
C VAL A 33 -3.69 -10.07 14.79
N GLU A 34 -4.79 -10.07 15.50
CA GLU A 34 -5.22 -11.20 16.33
C GLU A 34 -6.35 -11.94 15.62
N SER A 35 -6.35 -13.27 15.77
CA SER A 35 -7.39 -14.11 15.20
C SER A 35 -8.78 -13.68 15.68
N ASN A 36 -9.75 -13.71 14.78
CA ASN A 36 -11.16 -13.35 15.02
C ASN A 36 -11.44 -11.88 15.41
N LYS A 37 -10.46 -10.97 15.32
CA LYS A 37 -10.69 -9.53 15.45
C LYS A 37 -10.89 -8.87 14.09
N ARG A 38 -11.64 -7.77 14.08
CA ARG A 38 -11.83 -6.91 12.90
C ARG A 38 -11.00 -5.64 13.04
N TYR A 39 -10.38 -5.23 11.96
CA TYR A 39 -9.48 -4.08 11.92
C TYR A 39 -9.94 -3.08 10.86
N ARG A 40 -10.00 -1.80 11.25
CA ARG A 40 -10.18 -0.70 10.30
C ARG A 40 -8.80 -0.25 9.82
N PHE A 41 -8.31 -0.88 8.75
CA PHE A 41 -7.11 -0.43 8.07
C PHE A 41 -7.39 0.90 7.35
N ARG A 42 -6.47 1.85 7.50
CA ARG A 42 -6.47 3.11 6.75
C ARG A 42 -5.38 3.01 5.71
N LEU A 43 -5.77 2.76 4.46
CA LEU A 43 -4.84 2.70 3.32
C LEU A 43 -4.64 4.12 2.79
N ILE A 44 -3.39 4.55 2.65
CA ILE A 44 -3.03 5.88 2.16
C ILE A 44 -1.96 5.71 1.08
N SER A 45 -2.23 6.19 -0.12
CA SER A 45 -1.21 6.28 -1.17
C SER A 45 -0.41 7.57 -0.98
N MET A 46 0.85 7.45 -0.57
CA MET A 46 1.80 8.57 -0.45
C MET A 46 2.76 8.63 -1.64
N SER A 47 2.30 8.22 -2.82
CA SER A 47 3.12 8.22 -4.05
C SER A 47 3.27 9.62 -4.63
N CYS A 48 4.42 9.87 -5.27
CA CYS A 48 4.59 11.04 -6.14
C CYS A 48 3.97 10.83 -7.53
N ASP A 49 3.90 9.57 -7.99
CA ASP A 49 3.45 9.19 -9.34
C ASP A 49 2.75 7.82 -9.39
N PRO A 50 3.35 6.70 -8.92
CA PRO A 50 2.76 5.38 -9.16
C PRO A 50 1.39 5.20 -8.49
N ASN A 51 0.52 4.44 -9.16
CA ASN A 51 -0.66 3.83 -8.57
C ASN A 51 -0.39 2.37 -8.19
N PHE A 52 -1.22 1.80 -7.32
CA PHE A 52 -1.03 0.46 -6.79
C PHE A 52 -2.32 -0.33 -6.80
N THR A 53 -2.23 -1.57 -7.26
CA THR A 53 -3.22 -2.61 -6.94
C THR A 53 -2.84 -3.22 -5.60
N PHE A 54 -3.70 -3.07 -4.59
CA PHE A 54 -3.44 -3.56 -3.25
C PHE A 54 -4.33 -4.78 -2.93
N SER A 55 -3.73 -5.83 -2.37
CA SER A 55 -4.41 -7.03 -1.90
C SER A 55 -3.69 -7.61 -0.68
N ILE A 56 -4.40 -8.44 0.10
CA ILE A 56 -3.84 -9.23 1.20
C ILE A 56 -4.20 -10.69 0.94
N ASP A 57 -3.18 -11.55 0.86
CA ASP A 57 -3.37 -12.97 0.57
C ASP A 57 -4.35 -13.62 1.55
N GLY A 58 -5.35 -14.32 1.03
CA GLY A 58 -6.36 -15.01 1.83
C GLY A 58 -7.35 -14.10 2.57
N HIS A 59 -7.38 -12.79 2.31
CA HIS A 59 -8.28 -11.85 2.98
C HIS A 59 -9.07 -10.99 1.99
N SER A 60 -10.39 -10.93 2.17
CA SER A 60 -11.23 -9.93 1.50
C SER A 60 -11.17 -8.61 2.26
N LEU A 61 -11.18 -7.50 1.54
CA LEU A 61 -11.23 -6.15 2.11
C LEU A 61 -12.67 -5.63 2.00
N GLN A 62 -13.17 -5.01 3.06
CA GLN A 62 -14.43 -4.28 3.02
C GLN A 62 -14.13 -2.78 3.07
N VAL A 63 -14.37 -2.09 1.97
CA VAL A 63 -14.17 -0.64 1.85
C VAL A 63 -15.36 0.07 2.47
N ILE A 64 -15.10 0.97 3.41
CA ILE A 64 -16.12 1.74 4.16
C ILE A 64 -15.87 3.25 4.13
N GLU A 65 -14.74 3.69 3.58
CA GLU A 65 -14.31 5.10 3.50
C GLU A 65 -13.47 5.30 2.24
N ALA A 66 -13.68 6.42 1.54
CA ALA A 66 -12.84 6.89 0.43
C ALA A 66 -12.57 8.38 0.63
N ASP A 67 -11.29 8.77 0.70
CA ASP A 67 -10.84 10.17 0.82
C ASP A 67 -11.56 10.98 1.91
N ALA A 68 -11.61 10.43 3.12
CA ALA A 68 -12.31 10.99 4.29
C ALA A 68 -13.84 11.10 4.16
N VAL A 69 -14.44 10.45 3.15
CA VAL A 69 -15.89 10.34 2.99
C VAL A 69 -16.33 8.92 3.32
N ASN A 70 -17.28 8.79 4.26
CA ASN A 70 -17.88 7.50 4.58
C ASN A 70 -18.74 7.00 3.41
N ILE A 71 -18.68 5.71 3.12
CA ILE A 71 -19.49 5.07 2.09
C ILE A 71 -20.25 3.86 2.65
N VAL A 72 -21.24 3.37 1.89
CA VAL A 72 -21.86 2.08 2.18
C VAL A 72 -20.80 0.99 1.98
N PRO A 73 -20.68 -0.02 2.87
CA PRO A 73 -19.66 -1.05 2.75
C PRO A 73 -19.69 -1.81 1.40
N ILE A 74 -18.54 -1.94 0.76
CA ILE A 74 -18.35 -2.68 -0.51
C ILE A 74 -17.19 -3.68 -0.33
N VAL A 75 -17.32 -4.87 -0.92
CA VAL A 75 -16.28 -5.92 -0.93
C VAL A 75 -15.69 -6.05 -2.33
#